data_AF-A0A2N5XGJ8-F1
#
_entry.id   AF-A0A2N5XGJ8-F1
#
_cell.length_a   1.000
_cell.length_b   1.000
_cell.length_c   1.000
_cell.angle_alpha   90.00
_cell.angle_beta   90.00
_cell.angle_gamma   90.00
#
_symmetry.space_group_name_H-M   'P 1'
#
loop_
_entity.id
_entity.type
_entity.pdbx_description
1 polymer ?
#
loop_
_entity_poly.entity_id
_entity_poly.type
_entity_poly.pdbx_seq_one_letter_code
_entity_poly.pdbx_strand_id
1 'polypeptide(L)'
;GGAGAGGAGADETGALQAAGRLAARMMRVCSETTAEGTIWPVDPNLRPEGKNGPLVRTLSSHVAYYERWAKTWEFQALLKARPLAGDEALGKAYAEALAPMVWKAAERENFVTDVQGMRRRVVSSIPVAELDRELKLGPGGLRDVEFAVQMLQLVHGRADASLRSGNTLEALRRLSEGGYVGRADAASLDAAYRFLRTLEHRIQLYRMRRTHLMPQAEEDRRRLGRSLGFRTDPPAELAREWRRHAVEVRRLHEKLFYRPLLDAVAQLGPGETRLTSDAARARLEALGYADPGAALRHLEALASGVSRKAAIQRTLLPVLLGWFADSADPDAGLLNFRKVSDALGRTPWYLRLLRDEGAAAENLARVLSAGRLAPDLLMRAPEAVALLGDPDGLRPRPGA
;
A
#
# COMPACT_ATOMS: atom_id res chain seq x y z
N GLY A 1 8.26 48.49 34.53
CA GLY A 1 8.67 48.25 33.13
C GLY A 1 7.85 47.10 32.60
N GLY A 2 6.85 47.40 31.79
CA GLY A 2 5.90 46.42 31.25
C GLY A 2 5.47 46.85 29.86
N ALA A 3 6.35 46.69 28.89
CA ALA A 3 6.07 46.88 27.47
C ALA A 3 7.06 46.02 26.69
N GLY A 4 6.59 44.95 26.05
CA GLY A 4 7.47 44.09 25.26
C GLY A 4 6.84 42.87 24.59
N ALA A 5 5.68 42.37 25.04
CA ALA A 5 5.12 41.12 24.50
C ALA A 5 3.97 41.31 23.47
N GLY A 6 3.42 42.53 23.32
CA GLY A 6 2.22 42.76 22.49
C GLY A 6 2.46 43.01 20.99
N GLY A 7 3.68 43.33 20.58
CA GLY A 7 3.98 43.77 19.20
C GLY A 7 4.23 42.63 18.20
N ALA A 8 4.90 41.55 18.61
CA ALA A 8 5.26 40.44 17.71
C ALA A 8 4.05 39.61 17.25
N GLY A 9 3.04 39.43 18.12
CA GLY A 9 1.83 38.67 17.80
C GLY A 9 0.86 39.39 16.86
N ALA A 10 0.84 40.73 16.88
CA ALA A 10 0.04 41.54 15.96
C ALA A 10 0.61 41.49 14.53
N ASP A 11 1.95 41.50 14.41
CA ASP A 11 2.67 41.37 13.14
C ASP A 11 2.49 39.97 12.52
N GLU A 12 2.62 38.91 13.32
CA GLU A 12 2.41 37.53 12.85
C GLU A 12 0.96 37.30 12.38
N THR A 13 -0.03 37.82 13.11
CA THR A 13 -1.43 37.74 12.70
C THR A 13 -1.67 38.45 11.37
N GLY A 14 -1.11 39.65 11.20
CA GLY A 14 -1.16 40.39 9.95
C GLY A 14 -0.50 39.63 8.79
N ALA A 15 0.67 39.05 9.02
CA ALA A 15 1.41 38.25 8.05
C ALA A 15 0.63 37.00 7.63
N LEU A 16 0.05 36.24 8.57
CA LEU A 16 -0.77 35.06 8.28
C LEU A 16 -2.02 35.41 7.46
N GLN A 17 -2.69 36.53 7.78
CA GLN A 17 -3.83 37.00 6.99
C GLN A 17 -3.43 37.39 5.57
N ALA A 18 -2.31 38.11 5.41
CA ALA A 18 -1.78 38.48 4.11
C ALA A 18 -1.40 37.25 3.28
N ALA A 19 -0.68 36.30 3.88
CA ALA A 19 -0.31 35.04 3.24
C ALA A 19 -1.53 34.19 2.88
N GLY A 20 -2.54 34.13 3.76
CA GLY A 20 -3.81 33.45 3.49
C GLY A 20 -4.55 34.03 2.28
N ARG A 21 -4.62 35.37 2.18
CA ARG A 21 -5.19 36.05 1.00
C ARG A 21 -4.40 35.75 -0.27
N LEU A 22 -3.07 35.76 -0.19
CA LEU A 22 -2.20 35.45 -1.31
C LEU A 22 -2.39 34.00 -1.81
N ALA A 23 -2.37 33.03 -0.89
CA ALA A 23 -2.58 31.62 -1.22
C ALA A 23 -3.97 31.38 -1.84
N ALA A 24 -5.02 31.97 -1.27
CA ALA A 24 -6.37 31.87 -1.80
C ALA A 24 -6.49 32.52 -3.19
N ARG A 25 -5.85 33.67 -3.41
CA ARG A 25 -5.83 34.34 -4.72
C ARG A 25 -5.07 33.51 -5.76
N MET A 26 -3.91 32.96 -5.41
CA MET A 26 -3.13 32.08 -6.29
C MET A 26 -3.96 30.87 -6.73
N MET A 27 -4.59 30.17 -5.77
CA MET A 27 -5.47 29.04 -6.08
C MET A 27 -6.60 29.43 -7.02
N ARG A 28 -7.22 30.60 -6.80
CA ARG A 28 -8.30 31.12 -7.65
C ARG A 28 -7.79 31.36 -9.07
N VAL A 29 -6.67 32.08 -9.23
CA VAL A 29 -6.10 32.39 -10.55
C VAL A 29 -5.77 31.11 -11.33
N CYS A 30 -5.21 30.09 -10.68
CA CYS A 30 -4.93 28.81 -11.34
C CYS A 30 -6.20 28.04 -11.76
N SER A 31 -7.28 28.19 -11.00
CA SER A 31 -8.52 27.40 -11.17
C SER A 31 -9.61 28.13 -11.95
N GLU A 32 -9.44 29.42 -12.23
CA GLU A 32 -10.42 30.25 -12.93
C GLU A 32 -10.50 29.85 -14.40
N THR A 33 -11.72 29.84 -14.95
CA THR A 33 -11.97 29.60 -16.37
C THR A 33 -12.12 30.96 -17.05
N THR A 34 -11.19 31.26 -17.94
CA THR A 34 -11.16 32.49 -18.73
C THR A 34 -11.49 32.20 -20.20
N ALA A 35 -11.47 33.22 -21.06
CA ALA A 35 -11.58 33.04 -22.51
C ALA A 35 -10.46 32.14 -23.08
N GLU A 36 -9.30 32.11 -22.44
CA GLU A 36 -8.15 31.27 -22.80
C GLU A 36 -8.20 29.87 -22.17
N GLY A 37 -9.31 29.53 -21.49
CA GLY A 37 -9.46 28.28 -20.75
C GLY A 37 -9.00 28.37 -19.29
N THR A 38 -8.53 27.26 -18.74
CA THR A 38 -8.09 27.14 -17.34
C THR A 38 -6.70 26.53 -17.28
N ILE A 39 -5.95 26.88 -16.23
CA ILE A 39 -4.57 26.42 -16.03
C ILE A 39 -4.59 25.02 -15.40
N TRP A 40 -4.88 24.92 -14.10
CA TRP A 40 -5.15 23.67 -13.40
C TRP A 40 -5.76 23.94 -12.01
N PRO A 41 -6.66 23.07 -11.53
CA PRO A 41 -7.18 23.18 -10.17
C PRO A 41 -6.07 22.92 -9.14
N VAL A 42 -5.97 23.77 -8.14
CA VAL A 42 -5.05 23.60 -7.00
C VAL A 42 -5.80 22.97 -5.83
N ASP A 43 -5.31 21.83 -5.34
CA ASP A 43 -5.92 21.07 -4.24
C ASP A 43 -5.03 21.15 -2.97
N PRO A 44 -5.41 21.98 -1.97
CA PRO A 44 -4.64 22.12 -0.73
C PRO A 44 -5.06 21.12 0.36
N ASN A 45 -5.83 20.07 0.05
CA ASN A 45 -6.46 19.23 1.08
C ASN A 45 -5.52 18.22 1.76
N LEU A 46 -4.25 18.18 1.38
CA LEU A 46 -3.19 17.47 2.12
C LEU A 46 -2.55 18.31 3.23
N ARG A 47 -2.99 19.56 3.43
CA ARG A 47 -2.55 20.38 4.57
C ARG A 47 -3.13 19.85 5.90
N PRO A 48 -2.52 20.18 7.06
CA PRO A 48 -3.06 19.87 8.37
C PRO A 48 -4.55 20.17 8.49
N GLU A 49 -5.33 19.21 9.02
CA GLU A 49 -6.80 19.25 9.16
C GLU A 49 -7.60 19.35 7.83
N GLY A 50 -6.93 19.21 6.68
CA GLY A 50 -7.55 19.20 5.37
C GLY A 50 -8.40 20.45 5.11
N LYS A 51 -9.63 20.26 4.61
CA LYS A 51 -10.57 21.36 4.31
C LYS A 51 -10.89 22.25 5.50
N ASN A 52 -10.84 21.70 6.71
CA ASN A 52 -11.21 22.40 7.95
C ASN A 52 -10.04 23.18 8.55
N GLY A 53 -8.82 22.95 8.06
CA GLY A 53 -7.63 23.65 8.53
C GLY A 53 -7.37 24.97 7.82
N PRO A 54 -6.60 25.88 8.46
CA PRO A 54 -6.17 27.13 7.86
C PRO A 54 -5.35 26.86 6.58
N LEU A 55 -5.49 27.74 5.59
CA LEU A 55 -4.78 27.58 4.31
C LEU A 55 -3.27 27.80 4.44
N VAL A 56 -2.86 28.63 5.39
CA VAL A 56 -1.46 28.96 5.68
C VAL A 56 -1.22 28.81 7.18
N ARG A 57 -0.03 28.32 7.55
CA ARG A 57 0.44 28.18 8.93
C ARG A 57 1.87 28.71 9.02
N THR A 58 2.29 29.12 10.22
CA THR A 58 3.70 29.33 10.52
C THR A 58 4.44 27.99 10.54
N LEU A 59 5.76 28.01 10.34
CA LEU A 59 6.59 26.82 10.42
C LEU A 59 6.43 26.12 11.77
N SER A 60 6.50 26.87 12.87
CA SER A 60 6.35 26.33 14.23
C SER A 60 4.98 25.65 14.44
N SER A 61 3.89 26.28 13.99
CA SER A 61 2.54 25.70 14.06
C SER A 61 2.43 24.41 13.23
N HIS A 62 3.06 24.39 12.06
CA HIS A 62 3.02 23.22 11.18
C HIS A 62 3.86 22.05 11.73
N VAL A 63 5.03 22.33 12.30
CA VAL A 63 5.88 21.32 12.96
C VAL A 63 5.15 20.74 14.18
N ALA A 64 4.61 21.59 15.05
CA ALA A 64 3.85 21.15 16.22
C ALA A 64 2.66 20.25 15.84
N TYR A 65 2.06 20.48 14.67
CA TYR A 65 0.99 19.62 14.19
C TYR A 65 1.46 18.18 13.92
N TYR A 66 2.59 18.05 13.21
CA TYR A 66 3.14 16.74 12.88
C TYR A 66 3.68 15.98 14.08
N GLU A 67 4.15 16.69 15.11
CA GLU A 67 4.58 16.09 16.37
C GLU A 67 3.43 15.47 17.18
N ARG A 68 2.25 16.12 17.19
CA ARG A 68 1.19 15.82 18.15
C ARG A 68 -0.03 15.13 17.57
N TRP A 69 -0.43 15.49 16.35
CA TRP A 69 -1.75 15.12 15.82
C TRP A 69 -1.70 14.41 14.46
N ALA A 70 -0.58 14.48 13.72
CA ALA A 70 -0.51 13.86 12.42
C ALA A 70 -0.74 12.34 12.48
N LYS A 71 -1.51 11.87 11.52
CA LYS A 71 -1.80 10.45 11.31
C LYS A 71 -0.73 9.82 10.44
N THR A 72 -0.57 8.51 10.57
CA THR A 72 0.41 7.69 9.86
C THR A 72 0.45 7.94 8.33
N TRP A 73 -0.73 8.05 7.70
CA TRP A 73 -0.85 8.25 6.25
C TRP A 73 -0.29 9.61 5.77
N GLU A 74 -0.25 10.63 6.65
CA GLU A 74 0.24 11.96 6.30
C GLU A 74 1.75 11.93 6.04
N PHE A 75 2.48 11.10 6.79
CA PHE A 75 3.91 10.89 6.55
C PHE A 75 4.17 10.18 5.20
N GLN A 76 3.27 9.31 4.74
CA GLN A 76 3.37 8.74 3.39
C GLN A 76 3.18 9.80 2.30
N ALA A 77 2.30 10.77 2.52
CA ALA A 77 2.13 11.89 1.59
C ALA A 77 3.39 12.78 1.55
N LEU A 78 4.02 13.01 2.70
CA LEU A 78 5.24 13.81 2.82
C LEU A 78 6.46 13.21 2.11
N LEU A 79 6.49 11.91 1.79
CA LEU A 79 7.57 11.31 0.99
C LEU A 79 7.78 12.01 -0.36
N LYS A 80 6.73 12.62 -0.92
CA LYS A 80 6.79 13.34 -2.20
C LYS A 80 6.87 14.87 -2.02
N ALA A 81 6.86 15.36 -0.78
CA ALA A 81 6.87 16.79 -0.51
C ALA A 81 8.24 17.39 -0.85
N ARG A 82 8.24 18.53 -1.53
CA ARG A 82 9.43 19.34 -1.79
C ARG A 82 9.06 20.82 -1.82
N PRO A 83 9.91 21.72 -1.31
CA PRO A 83 9.78 23.15 -1.57
C PRO A 83 9.78 23.40 -3.08
N LEU A 84 8.88 24.28 -3.54
CA LEU A 84 8.72 24.60 -4.98
C LEU A 84 8.87 26.09 -5.27
N ALA A 85 8.36 26.94 -4.40
CA ALA A 85 8.37 28.39 -4.55
C ALA A 85 8.34 29.07 -3.16
N GLY A 86 8.77 30.33 -3.12
CA GLY A 86 8.85 31.14 -1.90
C GLY A 86 10.29 31.31 -1.41
N ASP A 87 10.42 31.68 -0.13
CA ASP A 87 11.73 31.82 0.52
C ASP A 87 12.43 30.46 0.65
N GLU A 88 13.65 30.37 0.12
CA GLU A 88 14.41 29.12 0.07
C GLU A 88 14.81 28.64 1.48
N ALA A 89 15.15 29.57 2.38
CA ALA A 89 15.55 29.24 3.73
C ALA A 89 14.39 28.63 4.54
N LEU A 90 13.19 29.21 4.43
CA LEU A 90 11.96 28.67 5.01
C LEU A 90 11.60 27.30 4.45
N GLY A 91 11.71 27.12 3.12
CA GLY A 91 11.46 25.84 2.48
C GLY A 91 12.42 24.75 2.96
N LYS A 92 13.72 25.07 3.07
CA LYS A 92 14.74 24.19 3.61
C LYS A 92 14.47 23.84 5.08
N ALA A 93 14.19 24.85 5.91
CA ALA A 93 13.86 24.66 7.32
C ALA A 93 12.65 23.73 7.52
N TYR A 94 11.60 23.88 6.70
CA TYR A 94 10.45 22.98 6.71
C TYR A 94 10.83 21.53 6.37
N ALA A 95 11.60 21.32 5.30
CA ALA A 95 12.01 20.00 4.86
C ALA A 95 12.90 19.31 5.91
N GLU A 96 13.85 20.04 6.49
CA GLU A 96 14.75 19.56 7.54
C GLU A 96 14.00 19.22 8.83
N ALA A 97 12.99 20.01 9.21
CA ALA A 97 12.20 19.77 10.41
C ALA A 97 11.32 18.51 10.30
N LEU A 98 10.68 18.27 9.14
CA LEU A 98 9.76 17.15 8.98
C LEU A 98 10.44 15.85 8.52
N ALA A 99 11.59 15.91 7.85
CA ALA A 99 12.25 14.72 7.33
C ALA A 99 12.50 13.64 8.42
N PRO A 100 13.03 13.95 9.61
CA PRO A 100 13.20 12.94 10.66
C PRO A 100 11.90 12.28 11.09
N MET A 101 10.79 13.03 11.12
CA MET A 101 9.47 12.51 11.53
C MET A 101 8.91 11.54 10.48
N VAL A 102 9.11 11.83 9.19
CA VAL A 102 8.71 10.93 8.10
C VAL A 102 9.41 9.57 8.23
N TRP A 103 10.73 9.56 8.46
CA TRP A 103 11.50 8.31 8.52
C TRP A 103 11.36 7.55 9.85
N LYS A 104 10.85 8.20 10.90
CA LYS A 104 10.45 7.55 12.17
C LYS A 104 8.98 7.11 12.19
N ALA A 105 8.18 7.49 11.19
CA ALA A 105 6.75 7.18 11.17
C ALA A 105 6.45 5.68 11.23
N ALA A 106 7.35 4.84 10.68
CA ALA A 106 7.23 3.38 10.72
C ALA A 106 7.37 2.77 12.13
N GLU A 107 7.87 3.54 13.11
CA GLU A 107 8.03 3.10 14.51
C GLU A 107 6.76 3.34 15.35
N ARG A 108 5.74 3.97 14.75
CA ARG A 108 4.45 4.18 15.43
C ARG A 108 3.72 2.85 15.57
N GLU A 109 3.05 2.69 16.70
CA GLU A 109 2.15 1.56 16.93
C GLU A 109 1.11 1.48 15.81
N ASN A 110 0.79 0.26 15.36
CA ASN A 110 -0.19 -0.01 14.31
C ASN A 110 0.12 0.64 12.95
N PHE A 111 1.38 1.01 12.67
CA PHE A 111 1.77 1.69 11.42
C PHE A 111 1.23 1.00 10.15
N VAL A 112 1.43 -0.31 10.01
CA VAL A 112 0.98 -1.01 8.79
C VAL A 112 -0.52 -1.16 8.75
N THR A 113 -1.13 -1.50 9.88
CA THR A 113 -2.59 -1.62 10.01
C THR A 113 -3.27 -0.30 9.66
N ASP A 114 -2.71 0.85 10.05
CA ASP A 114 -3.19 2.19 9.70
C ASP A 114 -3.10 2.46 8.19
N VAL A 115 -1.96 2.11 7.58
CA VAL A 115 -1.71 2.28 6.15
C VAL A 115 -2.66 1.41 5.32
N GLN A 116 -2.82 0.14 5.71
CA GLN A 116 -3.76 -0.80 5.09
C GLN A 116 -5.21 -0.36 5.29
N GLY A 117 -5.58 0.07 6.50
CA GLY A 117 -6.89 0.62 6.81
C GLY A 117 -7.21 1.84 5.96
N MET A 118 -6.24 2.73 5.75
CA MET A 118 -6.38 3.86 4.84
C MET A 118 -6.59 3.40 3.39
N ARG A 119 -5.81 2.41 2.92
CA ARG A 119 -5.98 1.86 1.57
C ARG A 119 -7.37 1.26 1.38
N ARG A 120 -7.84 0.45 2.33
CA ARG A 120 -9.20 -0.12 2.34
C ARG A 120 -10.27 0.95 2.28
N ARG A 121 -10.16 2.01 3.08
CA ARG A 121 -11.09 3.16 3.05
C ARG A 121 -11.12 3.87 1.68
N VAL A 122 -9.95 4.05 1.05
CA VAL A 122 -9.87 4.65 -0.29
C VAL A 122 -10.58 3.77 -1.32
N VAL A 123 -10.35 2.46 -1.29
CA VAL A 123 -11.00 1.54 -2.23
C VAL A 123 -12.51 1.48 -1.98
N SER A 124 -12.95 1.40 -0.72
CA SER A 124 -14.38 1.37 -0.37
C SER A 124 -15.12 2.67 -0.67
N SER A 125 -14.41 3.78 -0.87
CA SER A 125 -14.99 5.06 -1.27
C SER A 125 -15.30 5.15 -2.77
N ILE A 126 -14.78 4.21 -3.57
CA ILE A 126 -15.03 4.15 -5.01
C ILE A 126 -16.46 3.62 -5.24
N PRO A 127 -17.29 4.28 -6.05
CA PRO A 127 -18.60 3.74 -6.40
C PRO A 127 -18.48 2.35 -7.03
N VAL A 128 -19.35 1.41 -6.62
CA VAL A 128 -19.30 0.00 -7.08
C VAL A 128 -19.33 -0.10 -8.61
N ALA A 129 -20.13 0.73 -9.29
CA ALA A 129 -20.22 0.77 -10.75
C ALA A 129 -18.94 1.27 -11.46
N GLU A 130 -18.02 1.87 -10.72
CA GLU A 130 -16.76 2.43 -11.24
C GLU A 130 -15.54 1.60 -10.86
N LEU A 131 -15.66 0.71 -9.86
CA LEU A 131 -14.54 -0.04 -9.27
C LEU A 131 -13.70 -0.78 -10.31
N ASP A 132 -14.36 -1.54 -11.20
CA ASP A 132 -13.69 -2.33 -12.24
C ASP A 132 -13.07 -1.47 -13.34
N ARG A 133 -13.33 -0.16 -13.33
CA ARG A 133 -12.86 0.81 -14.32
C ARG A 133 -11.80 1.76 -13.78
N GLU A 134 -11.55 1.75 -12.48
CA GLU A 134 -10.74 2.75 -11.80
C GLU A 134 -9.23 2.41 -11.85
N LEU A 135 -8.51 3.13 -12.71
CA LEU A 135 -7.11 2.86 -13.06
C LEU A 135 -6.12 3.27 -11.96
N LYS A 136 -6.51 4.23 -11.12
CA LYS A 136 -5.61 4.81 -10.14
C LYS A 136 -5.89 4.26 -8.77
N LEU A 137 -7.13 4.34 -8.31
CA LEU A 137 -7.51 3.98 -6.95
C LEU A 137 -8.01 2.54 -6.82
N GLY A 138 -8.40 1.88 -7.91
CA GLY A 138 -8.89 0.51 -7.89
C GLY A 138 -7.79 -0.51 -7.53
N PRO A 139 -8.17 -1.76 -7.20
CA PRO A 139 -7.22 -2.84 -6.98
C PRO A 139 -6.35 -3.09 -8.22
N GLY A 140 -5.04 -3.21 -8.02
CA GLY A 140 -4.07 -3.34 -9.13
C GLY A 140 -3.76 -2.02 -9.85
N GLY A 141 -4.25 -0.89 -9.33
CA GLY A 141 -4.09 0.43 -9.94
C GLY A 141 -2.75 1.10 -9.63
N LEU A 142 -2.55 2.31 -10.18
CA LEU A 142 -1.34 3.12 -9.96
C LEU A 142 -1.02 3.32 -8.48
N ARG A 143 -2.07 3.50 -7.66
CA ARG A 143 -1.90 3.78 -6.25
C ARG A 143 -1.39 2.56 -5.48
N ASP A 144 -1.69 1.33 -5.90
CA ASP A 144 -1.14 0.12 -5.26
C ASP A 144 0.37 0.00 -5.46
N VAL A 145 0.88 0.38 -6.63
CA VAL A 145 2.33 0.44 -6.87
C VAL A 145 2.96 1.50 -5.98
N GLU A 146 2.39 2.72 -5.94
CA GLU A 146 2.89 3.80 -5.11
C GLU A 146 2.90 3.42 -3.63
N PHE A 147 1.81 2.82 -3.13
CA PHE A 147 1.72 2.36 -1.75
C PHE A 147 2.76 1.30 -1.42
N ALA A 148 2.94 0.29 -2.28
CA ALA A 148 3.93 -0.77 -2.04
C ALA A 148 5.35 -0.21 -1.94
N VAL A 149 5.72 0.68 -2.86
CA VAL A 149 7.04 1.32 -2.86
C VAL A 149 7.20 2.21 -1.62
N GLN A 150 6.24 3.10 -1.35
CA GLN A 150 6.30 4.03 -0.22
C GLN A 150 6.35 3.31 1.13
N MET A 151 5.64 2.21 1.26
CA MET A 151 5.65 1.38 2.46
C MET A 151 7.04 0.80 2.72
N LEU A 152 7.68 0.22 1.71
CA LEU A 152 9.05 -0.28 1.80
C LEU A 152 10.05 0.85 2.08
N GLN A 153 9.86 2.03 1.49
CA GLN A 153 10.68 3.20 1.78
C GLN A 153 10.57 3.62 3.25
N LEU A 154 9.38 3.61 3.85
CA LEU A 154 9.21 4.02 5.25
C LEU A 154 9.82 3.01 6.22
N VAL A 155 9.71 1.71 5.93
CA VAL A 155 10.31 0.66 6.77
C VAL A 155 11.84 0.68 6.70
N HIS A 156 12.41 0.79 5.49
CA HIS A 156 13.84 0.62 5.28
C HIS A 156 14.61 1.94 5.21
N GLY A 157 13.95 3.03 4.81
CA GLY A 157 14.56 4.34 4.61
C GLY A 157 15.10 4.99 5.88
N ARG A 158 14.72 4.50 7.07
CA ARG A 158 15.35 4.90 8.34
C ARG A 158 16.84 4.55 8.39
N ALA A 159 17.18 3.34 7.95
CA ALA A 159 18.53 2.79 7.97
C ALA A 159 19.28 3.02 6.65
N ASP A 160 18.55 3.16 5.54
CA ASP A 160 19.13 3.39 4.22
C ASP A 160 18.60 4.69 3.59
N ALA A 161 19.44 5.73 3.62
CA ALA A 161 19.10 7.02 3.05
C ALA A 161 18.97 7.00 1.52
N SER A 162 19.52 5.99 0.83
CA SER A 162 19.41 5.89 -0.63
C SER A 162 17.99 5.62 -1.11
N LEU A 163 17.14 5.08 -0.23
CA LEU A 163 15.74 4.79 -0.50
C LEU A 163 14.83 6.03 -0.40
N ARG A 164 15.35 7.19 0.00
CA ARG A 164 14.55 8.39 0.35
C ARG A 164 14.10 9.24 -0.85
N SER A 165 14.05 8.67 -2.04
CA SER A 165 13.61 9.36 -3.26
C SER A 165 12.11 9.61 -3.27
N GLY A 166 11.68 10.84 -3.60
CA GLY A 166 10.26 11.15 -3.81
C GLY A 166 9.68 10.59 -5.13
N ASN A 167 10.52 10.06 -6.03
CA ASN A 167 10.11 9.47 -7.29
C ASN A 167 9.89 7.95 -7.13
N THR A 168 8.68 7.47 -7.42
CA THR A 168 8.29 6.07 -7.24
C THR A 168 9.19 5.08 -8.00
N LEU A 169 9.53 5.36 -9.25
CA LEU A 169 10.33 4.43 -10.07
C LEU A 169 11.79 4.43 -9.64
N GLU A 170 12.33 5.58 -9.27
CA GLU A 170 13.68 5.67 -8.71
C GLU A 170 13.75 4.93 -7.36
N ALA A 171 12.77 5.12 -6.48
CA ALA A 171 12.70 4.39 -5.21
C ALA A 171 12.59 2.88 -5.43
N LEU A 172 11.77 2.43 -6.39
CA LEU A 172 11.67 1.01 -6.75
C LEU A 172 12.99 0.43 -7.27
N ARG A 173 13.72 1.20 -8.10
CA ARG A 173 15.05 0.82 -8.58
C ARG A 173 16.04 0.69 -7.42
N ARG A 174 16.08 1.65 -6.50
CA ARG A 174 16.94 1.61 -5.30
C ARG A 174 16.59 0.45 -4.37
N LEU A 175 15.31 0.17 -4.18
CA LEU A 175 14.83 -1.00 -3.42
C LEU A 175 15.32 -2.32 -4.06
N SER A 176 15.32 -2.40 -5.39
CA SER A 176 15.83 -3.56 -6.12
C SER A 176 17.35 -3.70 -6.00
N GLU A 177 18.10 -2.60 -6.15
CA GLU A 177 19.56 -2.56 -6.02
C GLU A 177 20.04 -2.92 -4.62
N GLY A 178 19.33 -2.46 -3.59
CA GLY A 178 19.57 -2.80 -2.18
C GLY A 178 19.08 -4.20 -1.79
N GLY A 179 18.46 -4.96 -2.69
CA GLY A 179 17.98 -6.32 -2.43
C GLY A 179 16.69 -6.41 -1.61
N TYR A 180 16.00 -5.29 -1.36
CA TYR A 180 14.71 -5.26 -0.65
C TYR A 180 13.56 -5.81 -1.50
N VAL A 181 13.71 -5.75 -2.83
CA VAL A 181 12.74 -6.25 -3.81
C VAL A 181 13.50 -7.10 -4.83
N GLY A 182 12.97 -8.28 -5.16
CA GLY A 182 13.57 -9.12 -6.19
C GLY A 182 13.60 -8.42 -7.56
N ARG A 183 14.70 -8.52 -8.30
CA ARG A 183 14.90 -7.82 -9.59
C ARG A 183 13.76 -8.05 -10.58
N ALA A 184 13.23 -9.28 -10.66
CA ALA A 184 12.12 -9.62 -11.54
C ALA A 184 10.81 -8.93 -11.10
N ASP A 185 10.53 -8.87 -9.81
CA ASP A 185 9.34 -8.20 -9.28
C ASP A 185 9.42 -6.67 -9.48
N ALA A 186 10.61 -6.08 -9.27
CA ALA A 186 10.84 -4.67 -9.53
C ALA A 186 10.64 -4.33 -11.02
N ALA A 187 11.16 -5.15 -11.93
CA ALA A 187 10.97 -4.97 -13.37
C ALA A 187 9.48 -5.08 -13.77
N SER A 188 8.76 -6.05 -13.22
CA SER A 188 7.31 -6.20 -13.45
C SER A 188 6.51 -5.00 -12.95
N LEU A 189 6.82 -4.48 -11.74
CA LEU A 189 6.16 -3.29 -11.20
C LEU A 189 6.49 -2.03 -11.97
N ASP A 190 7.74 -1.83 -12.40
CA ASP A 190 8.13 -0.69 -13.25
C ASP A 190 7.33 -0.70 -14.55
N ALA A 191 7.32 -1.84 -15.26
CA ALA A 191 6.59 -1.99 -16.51
C ALA A 191 5.09 -1.72 -16.33
N ALA A 192 4.48 -2.28 -15.28
CA ALA A 192 3.08 -2.05 -14.99
C ALA A 192 2.77 -0.59 -14.64
N TYR A 193 3.61 0.07 -13.83
CA TYR A 193 3.44 1.48 -13.48
C TYR A 193 3.51 2.38 -14.70
N ARG A 194 4.51 2.16 -15.58
CA ARG A 194 4.65 2.91 -16.83
C ARG A 194 3.47 2.69 -17.76
N PHE A 195 3.00 1.45 -17.89
CA PHE A 195 1.83 1.14 -18.71
C PHE A 195 0.58 1.86 -18.18
N LEU A 196 0.27 1.70 -16.88
CA LEU A 196 -0.91 2.33 -16.26
C LEU A 196 -0.84 3.86 -16.31
N ARG A 197 0.34 4.45 -16.11
CA ARG A 197 0.54 5.90 -16.19
C ARG A 197 0.36 6.41 -17.62
N THR A 198 0.90 5.69 -18.60
CA THR A 198 0.73 6.01 -20.03
C THR A 198 -0.74 5.95 -20.42
N LEU A 199 -1.46 4.93 -19.94
CA LEU A 199 -2.89 4.75 -20.16
C LEU A 199 -3.69 5.92 -19.56
N GLU A 200 -3.46 6.26 -18.30
CA GLU A 200 -4.09 7.40 -17.63
C GLU A 200 -3.84 8.71 -18.40
N HIS A 201 -2.59 9.00 -18.74
CA HIS A 201 -2.24 10.22 -19.49
C HIS A 201 -3.00 10.29 -20.82
N ARG A 202 -3.10 9.19 -21.57
CA ARG A 202 -3.76 9.18 -22.89
C ARG A 202 -5.28 9.25 -22.82
N ILE A 203 -5.87 8.76 -21.74
CA ILE A 203 -7.29 8.98 -21.45
C ILE A 203 -7.52 10.46 -21.17
N GLN A 204 -6.69 11.08 -20.33
CA GLN A 204 -6.86 12.48 -19.91
C GLN A 204 -6.59 13.46 -21.04
N LEU A 205 -5.54 13.26 -21.83
CA LEU A 205 -5.13 14.13 -22.94
C LEU A 205 -6.19 14.26 -24.03
N TYR A 206 -7.01 13.23 -24.25
CA TYR A 206 -7.99 13.25 -25.35
C TYR A 206 -9.03 14.36 -25.21
N ARG A 207 -9.48 14.62 -23.99
CA ARG A 207 -10.48 15.67 -23.71
C ARG A 207 -9.96 16.71 -22.73
N MET A 208 -8.67 16.69 -22.41
CA MET A 208 -8.04 17.51 -21.37
C MET A 208 -8.82 17.46 -20.04
N ARG A 209 -9.28 16.26 -19.65
CA ARG A 209 -10.08 16.05 -18.43
C ARG A 209 -9.34 15.13 -17.47
N ARG A 210 -9.28 15.53 -16.20
CA ARG A 210 -8.81 14.67 -15.12
C ARG A 210 -9.85 13.58 -14.86
N THR A 211 -9.59 12.39 -15.38
CA THR A 211 -10.35 11.17 -15.09
C THR A 211 -9.38 10.02 -14.88
N HIS A 212 -9.79 9.08 -14.04
CA HIS A 212 -9.05 7.86 -13.76
C HIS A 212 -9.83 6.61 -14.20
N LEU A 213 -10.97 6.80 -14.88
CA LEU A 213 -11.82 5.71 -15.34
C LEU A 213 -11.49 5.29 -16.78
N MET A 214 -11.40 3.97 -16.99
CA MET A 214 -11.38 3.38 -18.33
C MET A 214 -12.65 3.77 -19.11
N PRO A 215 -12.56 4.26 -20.36
CA PRO A 215 -13.73 4.54 -21.20
C PRO A 215 -14.58 3.30 -21.43
N GLN A 216 -15.89 3.51 -21.62
CA GLN A 216 -16.85 2.44 -21.90
C GLN A 216 -17.09 2.25 -23.39
N ALA A 217 -17.25 3.35 -24.12
CA ALA A 217 -17.52 3.32 -25.55
C ALA A 217 -16.40 2.58 -26.30
N GLU A 218 -16.78 1.66 -27.18
CA GLU A 218 -15.85 0.85 -27.94
C GLU A 218 -14.94 1.70 -28.82
N GLU A 219 -15.47 2.78 -29.40
CA GLU A 219 -14.69 3.74 -30.20
C GLU A 219 -13.59 4.43 -29.38
N ASP A 220 -13.91 4.88 -28.15
CA ASP A 220 -12.93 5.48 -27.24
C ASP A 220 -11.84 4.46 -26.86
N ARG A 221 -12.21 3.19 -26.63
CA ARG A 221 -11.25 2.10 -26.37
C ARG A 221 -10.41 1.78 -27.59
N ARG A 222 -10.98 1.81 -28.79
CA ARG A 222 -10.28 1.59 -30.06
C ARG A 222 -9.23 2.66 -30.30
N ARG A 223 -9.60 3.93 -30.12
CA ARG A 223 -8.67 5.08 -30.19
C ARG A 223 -7.55 4.94 -29.17
N LEU A 224 -7.89 4.62 -27.92
CA LEU A 224 -6.93 4.45 -26.84
C LEU A 224 -5.95 3.30 -27.14
N GLY A 225 -6.47 2.14 -27.55
CA GLY A 225 -5.65 0.99 -27.94
C GLY A 225 -4.73 1.28 -29.12
N ARG A 226 -5.24 1.95 -30.16
CA ARG A 226 -4.42 2.38 -31.32
C ARG A 226 -3.30 3.32 -30.90
N SER A 227 -3.57 4.25 -29.99
CA SER A 227 -2.52 5.13 -29.49
C SER A 227 -1.38 4.32 -28.87
N LEU A 228 -1.69 3.19 -28.20
CA LEU A 228 -0.74 2.27 -27.55
C LEU A 228 -0.05 1.32 -28.54
N GLY A 229 -0.37 1.43 -29.83
CA GLY A 229 0.24 0.61 -30.87
C GLY A 229 -0.46 -0.74 -31.09
N PHE A 230 -1.62 -0.99 -30.47
CA PHE A 230 -2.43 -2.17 -30.78
C PHE A 230 -3.09 -2.01 -32.16
N ARG A 231 -2.98 -3.02 -33.02
CA ARG A 231 -3.30 -2.92 -34.45
C ARG A 231 -4.42 -3.86 -34.92
N THR A 232 -4.49 -5.07 -34.39
CA THR A 232 -5.40 -6.10 -34.90
C THR A 232 -6.78 -5.94 -34.30
N ASP A 233 -6.87 -5.94 -32.96
CA ASP A 233 -8.11 -5.68 -32.24
C ASP A 233 -7.82 -4.77 -31.04
N PRO A 234 -7.69 -3.44 -31.28
CA PRO A 234 -7.21 -2.53 -30.26
C PRO A 234 -8.04 -2.53 -28.95
N PRO A 235 -9.39 -2.59 -28.97
CA PRO A 235 -10.18 -2.75 -27.76
C PRO A 235 -9.88 -4.03 -26.97
N ALA A 236 -9.82 -5.19 -27.63
CA ALA A 236 -9.59 -6.47 -26.95
C ALA A 236 -8.16 -6.58 -26.40
N GLU A 237 -7.16 -6.16 -27.19
CA GLU A 237 -5.76 -6.12 -26.78
C GLU A 237 -5.55 -5.18 -25.58
N LEU A 238 -6.15 -3.98 -25.61
CA LEU A 238 -6.13 -3.04 -24.49
C LEU A 238 -6.70 -3.66 -23.22
N ALA A 239 -7.88 -4.29 -23.31
CA ALA A 239 -8.54 -4.90 -22.15
C ALA A 239 -7.74 -6.08 -21.59
N ARG A 240 -7.03 -6.83 -22.45
CA ARG A 240 -6.15 -7.93 -22.03
C ARG A 240 -4.90 -7.41 -21.32
N GLU A 241 -4.15 -6.49 -21.93
CA GLU A 241 -2.91 -5.96 -21.36
C GLU A 241 -3.17 -5.20 -20.05
N TRP A 242 -4.26 -4.42 -20.00
CA TRP A 242 -4.62 -3.75 -18.76
C TRP A 242 -4.96 -4.73 -17.63
N ARG A 243 -5.80 -5.75 -17.89
CA ARG A 243 -6.10 -6.79 -16.88
C ARG A 243 -4.84 -7.53 -16.43
N ARG A 244 -3.95 -7.86 -17.36
CA ARG A 244 -2.66 -8.50 -17.07
C ARG A 244 -1.83 -7.66 -16.10
N HIS A 245 -1.66 -6.36 -16.39
CA HIS A 245 -0.93 -5.47 -15.50
C HIS A 245 -1.63 -5.26 -14.15
N ALA A 246 -2.95 -5.15 -14.12
CA ALA A 246 -3.69 -4.99 -12.86
C ALA A 246 -3.57 -6.22 -11.95
N VAL A 247 -3.69 -7.44 -12.51
CA VAL A 247 -3.48 -8.69 -11.78
C VAL A 247 -2.05 -8.78 -11.27
N GLU A 248 -1.06 -8.45 -12.11
CA GLU A 248 0.34 -8.48 -11.71
C GLU A 248 0.66 -7.47 -10.61
N VAL A 249 0.16 -6.24 -10.71
CA VAL A 249 0.30 -5.22 -9.65
C VAL A 249 -0.34 -5.70 -8.36
N ARG A 250 -1.56 -6.27 -8.42
CA ARG A 250 -2.23 -6.79 -7.23
C ARG A 250 -1.41 -7.90 -6.57
N ARG A 251 -0.98 -8.88 -7.36
CA ARG A 251 -0.14 -10.01 -6.90
C ARG A 251 1.17 -9.50 -6.29
N LEU A 252 1.83 -8.53 -6.92
CA LEU A 252 3.09 -7.98 -6.45
C LEU A 252 2.92 -7.06 -5.24
N HIS A 253 1.85 -6.28 -5.18
CA HIS A 253 1.49 -5.50 -4.01
C HIS A 253 1.31 -6.42 -2.82
N GLU A 254 0.45 -7.43 -2.91
CA GLU A 254 0.26 -8.44 -1.86
C GLU A 254 1.60 -9.13 -1.52
N LYS A 255 2.34 -9.61 -2.52
CA LYS A 255 3.64 -10.27 -2.32
C LYS A 255 4.67 -9.37 -1.63
N LEU A 256 4.84 -8.13 -2.06
CA LEU A 256 5.87 -7.23 -1.52
C LEU A 256 5.54 -6.71 -0.13
N PHE A 257 4.26 -6.71 0.26
CA PHE A 257 3.89 -6.44 1.64
C PHE A 257 4.36 -7.58 2.57
N TYR A 258 4.33 -8.84 2.14
CA TYR A 258 4.46 -9.97 3.06
C TYR A 258 5.64 -10.95 2.83
N ARG A 259 6.24 -11.01 1.65
CA ARG A 259 7.26 -12.02 1.29
C ARG A 259 8.65 -11.84 1.94
N PRO A 260 9.19 -10.62 2.15
CA PRO A 260 10.53 -10.50 2.73
C PRO A 260 10.62 -11.05 4.17
N LEU A 261 9.49 -11.20 4.87
CA LEU A 261 9.42 -11.94 6.14
C LEU A 261 9.73 -13.43 6.01
N LEU A 262 9.43 -14.02 4.85
CA LEU A 262 9.69 -15.42 4.58
C LEU A 262 11.11 -15.66 4.11
N ASP A 263 11.69 -14.76 3.34
CA ASP A 263 13.07 -14.90 2.88
C ASP A 263 14.06 -14.79 4.06
N ALA A 264 13.72 -13.99 5.09
CA ALA A 264 14.45 -13.94 6.36
C ALA A 264 14.43 -15.26 7.16
N VAL A 265 13.43 -16.11 6.90
CA VAL A 265 13.09 -17.27 7.74
C VAL A 265 13.33 -18.60 7.04
N ALA A 266 13.18 -18.65 5.72
CA ALA A 266 13.21 -19.89 4.94
C ALA A 266 14.63 -20.36 4.55
N GLN A 267 15.69 -19.69 5.01
CA GLN A 267 17.10 -19.95 4.62
C GLN A 267 17.25 -20.30 3.13
N LEU A 268 16.71 -19.46 2.24
CA LEU A 268 16.68 -19.78 0.82
C LEU A 268 18.01 -19.44 0.13
N GLY A 269 18.48 -20.39 -0.67
CA GLY A 269 19.32 -20.27 -1.87
C GLY A 269 20.57 -19.37 -1.87
N PRO A 270 21.75 -19.86 -2.30
CA PRO A 270 22.89 -18.97 -2.54
C PRO A 270 22.55 -17.95 -3.65
N GLY A 271 22.52 -16.65 -3.31
CA GLY A 271 22.40 -15.55 -4.28
C GLY A 271 21.32 -14.50 -4.01
N GLU A 272 20.46 -14.66 -3.00
CA GLU A 272 19.49 -13.63 -2.57
C GLU A 272 19.95 -12.93 -1.28
N THR A 273 19.87 -11.60 -1.24
CA THR A 273 20.31 -10.78 -0.10
C THR A 273 19.38 -11.02 1.09
N ARG A 274 19.91 -11.58 2.18
CA ARG A 274 19.15 -11.95 3.38
C ARG A 274 18.75 -10.69 4.16
N LEU A 275 17.50 -10.65 4.62
CA LEU A 275 17.09 -9.76 5.71
C LEU A 275 17.75 -10.21 7.02
N THR A 276 18.22 -9.26 7.84
CA THR A 276 18.68 -9.56 9.19
C THR A 276 17.49 -9.99 10.06
N SER A 277 17.75 -10.81 11.10
CA SER A 277 16.69 -11.26 12.02
C SER A 277 15.92 -10.08 12.63
N ASP A 278 16.61 -8.99 12.96
CA ASP A 278 16.01 -7.78 13.53
C ASP A 278 15.11 -7.04 12.52
N ALA A 279 15.50 -7.00 11.24
CA ALA A 279 14.67 -6.40 10.20
C ALA A 279 13.42 -7.22 9.88
N ALA A 280 13.48 -8.55 10.07
CA ALA A 280 12.32 -9.42 9.96
C ALA A 280 11.36 -9.24 11.16
N ARG A 281 11.90 -9.13 12.38
CA ARG A 281 11.12 -8.83 13.60
C ARG A 281 10.38 -7.50 13.48
N ALA A 282 11.11 -6.43 13.18
CA ALA A 282 10.53 -5.09 13.03
C ALA A 282 9.39 -5.06 11.99
N ARG A 283 9.46 -5.92 10.98
CA ARG A 283 8.43 -6.02 9.94
C ARG A 283 7.21 -6.82 10.39
N LEU A 284 7.36 -7.86 11.21
CA LEU A 284 6.23 -8.56 11.84
C LEU A 284 5.52 -7.67 12.87
N GLU A 285 6.28 -6.93 13.67
CA GLU A 285 5.73 -5.90 14.58
C GLU A 285 4.91 -4.89 13.79
N ALA A 286 5.47 -4.38 12.69
CA ALA A 286 4.80 -3.44 11.84
C ALA A 286 3.47 -4.02 11.30
N LEU A 287 3.44 -5.30 10.93
CA LEU A 287 2.24 -6.03 10.49
C LEU A 287 1.20 -6.32 11.60
N GLY A 288 1.48 -6.01 12.86
CA GLY A 288 0.55 -6.23 13.97
C GLY A 288 0.71 -7.57 14.70
N TYR A 289 1.82 -8.28 14.49
CA TYR A 289 2.16 -9.45 15.32
C TYR A 289 2.71 -9.00 16.67
N ALA A 290 2.10 -9.46 17.75
CA ALA A 290 2.47 -9.13 19.12
C ALA A 290 3.72 -9.91 19.59
N ASP A 291 3.94 -11.13 19.09
CA ASP A 291 5.19 -11.88 19.31
C ASP A 291 5.90 -12.21 17.98
N PRO A 292 6.65 -11.24 17.42
CA PRO A 292 7.45 -11.43 16.22
C PRO A 292 8.43 -12.60 16.33
N GLY A 293 8.94 -12.87 17.54
CA GLY A 293 9.86 -13.98 17.77
C GLY A 293 9.19 -15.33 17.58
N ALA A 294 7.99 -15.52 18.12
CA ALA A 294 7.19 -16.72 17.90
C ALA A 294 6.75 -16.84 16.44
N ALA A 295 6.30 -15.74 15.84
CA ALA A 295 5.90 -15.72 14.45
C ALA A 295 7.04 -16.16 13.51
N LEU A 296 8.27 -15.66 13.70
CA LEU A 296 9.44 -16.11 12.93
C LEU A 296 9.69 -17.62 13.10
N ARG A 297 9.60 -18.17 14.33
CA ARG A 297 9.76 -19.62 14.57
C ARG A 297 8.69 -20.45 13.84
N HIS A 298 7.45 -19.95 13.77
CA HIS A 298 6.37 -20.63 13.05
C HIS A 298 6.57 -20.59 11.54
N LEU A 299 6.98 -19.43 11.01
CA LEU A 299 7.37 -19.29 9.62
C LEU A 299 8.53 -20.22 9.26
N GLU A 300 9.50 -20.41 10.17
CA GLU A 300 10.66 -21.27 9.93
C GLU A 300 10.23 -22.72 9.83
N ALA A 301 9.37 -23.16 10.76
CA ALA A 301 8.83 -24.51 10.74
C ALA A 301 8.00 -24.80 9.47
N LEU A 302 7.30 -23.81 8.92
CA LEU A 302 6.45 -23.98 7.74
C LEU A 302 7.23 -23.92 6.42
N ALA A 303 8.25 -23.06 6.34
CA ALA A 303 8.93 -22.71 5.10
C ALA A 303 10.32 -23.34 4.92
N SER A 304 10.90 -23.90 5.99
CA SER A 304 12.22 -24.54 5.94
C SER A 304 12.22 -25.88 5.21
N GLY A 305 13.38 -26.20 4.63
CA GLY A 305 13.63 -27.47 3.95
C GLY A 305 13.25 -27.47 2.45
N VAL A 306 13.45 -28.64 1.83
CA VAL A 306 13.33 -28.86 0.38
C VAL A 306 12.07 -29.63 -0.03
N SER A 307 11.16 -29.88 0.92
CA SER A 307 9.94 -30.65 0.65
C SER A 307 8.96 -29.89 -0.26
N ARG A 308 8.12 -30.63 -0.99
CA ARG A 308 7.01 -30.04 -1.77
C ARG A 308 6.06 -29.21 -0.89
N LYS A 309 5.81 -29.65 0.35
CA LYS A 309 5.06 -28.89 1.36
C LYS A 309 5.71 -27.53 1.59
N ALA A 310 7.00 -27.50 1.93
CA ALA A 310 7.73 -26.26 2.19
C ALA A 310 7.74 -25.32 0.97
N ALA A 311 7.89 -25.85 -0.25
CA ALA A 311 7.84 -25.06 -1.47
C ALA A 311 6.47 -24.39 -1.70
N ILE A 312 5.38 -25.12 -1.46
CA ILE A 312 4.02 -24.58 -1.55
C ILE A 312 3.78 -23.54 -0.45
N GLN A 313 4.18 -23.85 0.79
CA GLN A 313 4.04 -22.94 1.93
C GLN A 313 4.79 -21.63 1.70
N ARG A 314 6.04 -21.65 1.21
CA ARG A 314 6.78 -20.43 0.83
C ARG A 314 6.04 -19.55 -0.19
N THR A 315 5.25 -20.18 -1.06
CA THR A 315 4.49 -19.46 -2.09
C THR A 315 3.24 -18.82 -1.50
N LEU A 316 2.58 -19.48 -0.53
CA LEU A 316 1.29 -19.07 0.02
C LEU A 316 1.39 -18.17 1.25
N LEU A 317 2.41 -18.40 2.07
CA LEU A 317 2.62 -17.66 3.31
C LEU A 317 2.64 -16.14 3.16
N PRO A 318 3.12 -15.50 2.06
CA PRO A 318 3.01 -14.05 1.94
C PRO A 318 1.54 -13.61 1.99
N VAL A 319 0.68 -14.26 1.22
CA VAL A 319 -0.73 -13.89 1.15
C VAL A 319 -1.44 -14.19 2.48
N LEU A 320 -1.14 -15.34 3.08
CA LEU A 320 -1.70 -15.75 4.38
C LEU A 320 -1.31 -14.80 5.52
N LEU A 321 -0.04 -14.36 5.58
CA LEU A 321 0.44 -13.40 6.57
C LEU A 321 -0.37 -12.09 6.51
N GLY A 322 -0.78 -11.67 5.32
CA GLY A 322 -1.68 -10.53 5.17
C GLY A 322 -3.07 -10.75 5.75
N TRP A 323 -3.68 -11.89 5.46
CA TRP A 323 -4.98 -12.21 6.00
C TRP A 323 -4.98 -12.39 7.52
N PHE A 324 -3.90 -12.94 8.09
CA PHE A 324 -3.70 -12.98 9.53
C PHE A 324 -3.51 -11.59 10.11
N ALA A 325 -2.69 -10.74 9.51
CA ALA A 325 -2.47 -9.36 9.96
C ALA A 325 -3.77 -8.54 9.97
N ASP A 326 -4.70 -8.81 9.05
CA ASP A 326 -6.01 -8.15 8.97
C ASP A 326 -7.07 -8.70 9.95
N SER A 327 -6.72 -9.69 10.78
CA SER A 327 -7.63 -10.39 11.69
C SER A 327 -7.58 -9.86 13.14
N ALA A 328 -8.37 -10.47 14.01
CA ALA A 328 -8.40 -10.11 15.43
C ALA A 328 -7.16 -10.59 16.21
N ASP A 329 -6.54 -11.69 15.78
CA ASP A 329 -5.37 -12.29 16.44
C ASP A 329 -4.41 -12.90 15.39
N PRO A 330 -3.48 -12.09 14.85
CA PRO A 330 -2.52 -12.54 13.83
C PRO A 330 -1.61 -13.68 14.32
N ASP A 331 -1.15 -13.62 15.57
CA ASP A 331 -0.27 -14.63 16.18
C ASP A 331 -0.97 -15.98 16.32
N ALA A 332 -2.21 -15.99 16.84
CA ALA A 332 -3.00 -17.21 16.92
C ALA A 332 -3.33 -17.76 15.53
N GLY A 333 -3.66 -16.90 14.57
CA GLY A 333 -3.90 -17.28 13.17
C GLY A 333 -2.72 -18.07 12.58
N LEU A 334 -1.51 -17.52 12.70
CA LEU A 334 -0.29 -18.16 12.19
C LEU A 334 0.04 -19.46 12.92
N LEU A 335 -0.10 -19.50 14.26
CA LEU A 335 0.12 -20.71 15.05
C LEU A 335 -0.87 -21.81 14.65
N ASN A 336 -2.16 -21.50 14.53
CA ASN A 336 -3.19 -22.46 14.19
C ASN A 336 -3.02 -22.97 12.75
N PHE A 337 -2.62 -22.09 11.83
CA PHE A 337 -2.29 -22.49 10.46
C PHE A 337 -1.10 -23.44 10.41
N ARG A 338 -0.06 -23.20 11.21
CA ARG A 338 1.03 -24.15 11.37
C ARG A 338 0.53 -25.51 11.84
N LYS A 339 -0.28 -25.55 12.90
CA LYS A 339 -0.80 -26.80 13.46
C LYS A 339 -1.62 -27.59 12.44
N VAL A 340 -2.53 -26.94 11.72
CA VAL A 340 -3.32 -27.57 10.64
C VAL A 340 -2.41 -28.06 9.50
N SER A 341 -1.44 -27.24 9.10
CA SER A 341 -0.45 -27.60 8.08
C SER A 341 0.45 -28.77 8.51
N ASP A 342 0.68 -28.96 9.81
CA ASP A 342 1.43 -30.10 10.34
C ASP A 342 0.57 -31.38 10.37
N ALA A 343 -0.72 -31.26 10.69
CA ALA A 343 -1.67 -32.37 10.63
C ALA A 343 -1.97 -32.84 9.19
N LEU A 344 -2.20 -31.91 8.26
CA LEU A 344 -2.67 -32.19 6.90
C LEU A 344 -1.61 -32.02 5.81
N GLY A 345 -0.40 -31.54 6.14
CA GLY A 345 0.59 -31.16 5.14
C GLY A 345 1.19 -32.30 4.31
N ARG A 346 0.87 -33.56 4.65
CA ARG A 346 1.19 -34.75 3.83
C ARG A 346 0.05 -35.17 2.91
N THR A 347 -1.12 -34.54 3.04
CA THR A 347 -2.34 -34.91 2.36
C THR A 347 -2.43 -34.17 1.01
N PRO A 348 -2.40 -34.87 -0.14
CA PRO A 348 -2.30 -34.21 -1.45
C PRO A 348 -3.45 -33.27 -1.80
N TRP A 349 -4.67 -33.55 -1.33
CA TRP A 349 -5.83 -32.68 -1.57
C TRP A 349 -5.70 -31.35 -0.83
N TYR A 350 -5.18 -31.35 0.40
CA TYR A 350 -5.02 -30.13 1.21
C TYR A 350 -4.01 -29.17 0.55
N LEU A 351 -2.88 -29.69 0.09
CA LEU A 351 -1.89 -28.87 -0.61
C LEU A 351 -2.38 -28.35 -1.96
N ARG A 352 -3.29 -29.08 -2.64
CA ARG A 352 -3.95 -28.60 -3.86
C ARG A 352 -4.97 -27.52 -3.55
N LEU A 353 -5.83 -27.75 -2.56
CA LEU A 353 -6.83 -26.79 -2.08
C LEU A 353 -6.18 -25.44 -1.79
N LEU A 354 -5.10 -25.44 -0.99
CA LEU A 354 -4.39 -24.21 -0.65
C LEU A 354 -3.73 -23.51 -1.84
N ARG A 355 -3.30 -24.26 -2.87
CA ARG A 355 -2.59 -23.71 -4.03
C ARG A 355 -3.53 -23.23 -5.13
N ASP A 356 -4.58 -24.00 -5.38
CA ASP A 356 -5.42 -23.89 -6.57
C ASP A 356 -6.72 -23.09 -6.25
N GLU A 357 -7.12 -23.00 -4.98
CA GLU A 357 -8.34 -22.31 -4.53
C GLU A 357 -8.02 -21.18 -3.53
N GLY A 358 -7.71 -19.99 -4.06
CA GLY A 358 -7.36 -18.83 -3.23
C GLY A 358 -8.42 -18.42 -2.20
N ALA A 359 -9.71 -18.58 -2.53
CA ALA A 359 -10.81 -18.30 -1.62
C ALA A 359 -10.84 -19.27 -0.41
N ALA A 360 -10.48 -20.54 -0.61
CA ALA A 360 -10.41 -21.53 0.46
C ALA A 360 -9.29 -21.20 1.45
N ALA A 361 -8.13 -20.78 0.95
CA ALA A 361 -7.02 -20.34 1.77
C ALA A 361 -7.36 -19.05 2.55
N GLU A 362 -8.11 -18.13 1.95
CA GLU A 362 -8.58 -16.91 2.61
C GLU A 362 -9.58 -17.23 3.73
N ASN A 363 -10.57 -18.07 3.45
CA ASN A 363 -11.55 -18.53 4.44
C ASN A 363 -10.87 -19.25 5.60
N LEU A 364 -9.90 -20.11 5.30
CA LEU A 364 -9.09 -20.77 6.32
C LEU A 364 -8.36 -19.74 7.17
N ALA A 365 -7.68 -18.76 6.57
CA ALA A 365 -6.96 -17.75 7.33
C ALA A 365 -7.88 -16.95 8.26
N ARG A 366 -9.07 -16.56 7.78
CA ARG A 366 -10.09 -15.88 8.58
C ARG A 366 -10.58 -16.74 9.75
N VAL A 367 -10.94 -18.01 9.50
CA VAL A 367 -11.43 -18.92 10.53
C VAL A 367 -10.37 -19.17 11.59
N LEU A 368 -9.11 -19.35 11.19
CA LEU A 368 -8.00 -19.65 12.09
C LEU A 368 -7.64 -18.50 13.04
N SER A 369 -8.08 -17.29 12.69
CA SER A 369 -7.72 -16.03 13.36
C SER A 369 -8.92 -15.27 13.94
N ALA A 370 -10.14 -15.79 13.79
CA ALA A 370 -11.39 -15.17 14.28
C ALA A 370 -11.71 -15.44 15.76
N GLY A 371 -10.97 -16.32 16.44
CA GLY A 371 -11.18 -16.66 17.85
C GLY A 371 -10.71 -18.08 18.18
N ARG A 372 -11.02 -18.59 19.39
CA ARG A 372 -10.53 -19.91 19.86
C ARG A 372 -11.35 -21.11 19.39
N LEU A 373 -12.67 -20.95 19.31
CA LEU A 373 -13.60 -22.07 19.11
C LEU A 373 -13.43 -22.79 17.76
N ALA A 374 -13.43 -22.04 16.65
CA ALA A 374 -13.38 -22.64 15.33
C ALA A 374 -12.02 -23.33 15.02
N PRO A 375 -10.86 -22.74 15.37
CA PRO A 375 -9.59 -23.46 15.28
C PRO A 375 -9.57 -24.73 16.14
N ASP A 376 -10.08 -24.70 17.38
CA ASP A 376 -10.10 -25.88 18.24
C ASP A 376 -10.94 -27.03 17.64
N LEU A 377 -12.06 -26.71 17.00
CA LEU A 377 -12.88 -27.68 16.27
C LEU A 377 -12.14 -28.23 15.03
N LEU A 378 -11.48 -27.36 14.26
CA LEU A 378 -10.65 -27.78 13.12
C LEU A 378 -9.46 -28.63 13.56
N MET A 379 -8.89 -28.39 14.74
CA MET A 379 -7.79 -29.22 15.26
C MET A 379 -8.27 -30.61 15.67
N ARG A 380 -9.54 -30.76 16.05
CA ARG A 380 -10.16 -32.06 16.34
C ARG A 380 -10.56 -32.83 15.08
N ALA A 381 -10.90 -32.11 14.00
CA ALA A 381 -11.27 -32.68 12.71
C ALA A 381 -10.62 -31.90 11.55
N PRO A 382 -9.32 -32.05 11.29
CA PRO A 382 -8.60 -31.25 10.31
C PRO A 382 -9.15 -31.39 8.87
N GLU A 383 -9.69 -32.55 8.52
CA GLU A 383 -10.37 -32.79 7.24
C GLU A 383 -11.55 -31.84 6.97
N ALA A 384 -12.15 -31.24 8.00
CA ALA A 384 -13.20 -30.25 7.87
C ALA A 384 -12.74 -28.96 7.15
N VAL A 385 -11.43 -28.76 6.96
CA VAL A 385 -10.90 -27.69 6.08
C VAL A 385 -11.48 -27.78 4.66
N ALA A 386 -11.88 -28.97 4.19
CA ALA A 386 -12.52 -29.12 2.88
C ALA A 386 -13.83 -28.31 2.76
N LEU A 387 -14.55 -28.07 3.86
CA LEU A 387 -15.77 -27.25 3.87
C LEU A 387 -15.50 -25.79 3.51
N LEU A 388 -14.27 -25.31 3.70
CA LEU A 388 -13.90 -23.92 3.48
C LEU A 388 -13.63 -23.59 1.99
N GLY A 389 -13.41 -24.62 1.17
CA GLY A 389 -13.29 -24.49 -0.29
C GLY A 389 -14.58 -24.74 -1.07
N ASP A 390 -15.59 -25.35 -0.44
CA ASP A 390 -16.89 -25.57 -1.05
C ASP A 390 -17.70 -24.26 -1.07
N PRO A 391 -18.15 -23.77 -2.25
CA PRO A 391 -18.98 -22.56 -2.38
C PRO A 391 -20.25 -22.58 -1.52
N ASP A 392 -20.79 -23.76 -1.23
CA ASP A 392 -21.98 -23.95 -0.39
C ASP A 392 -21.63 -24.52 1.00
N GLY A 393 -20.36 -24.85 1.26
CA GLY A 393 -19.91 -25.50 2.50
C GLY A 393 -20.02 -24.65 3.75
N LEU A 394 -20.07 -23.32 3.59
CA LEU A 394 -20.25 -22.35 4.67
C LEU A 394 -21.70 -21.95 4.90
N ARG A 395 -22.65 -22.49 4.12
CA ARG A 395 -24.07 -22.24 4.34
C ARG A 395 -24.54 -22.97 5.60
N PRO A 396 -25.29 -22.29 6.50
CA PRO A 396 -25.91 -22.97 7.63
C PRO A 396 -26.78 -24.13 7.12
N ARG A 397 -26.48 -25.35 7.57
CA ARG A 397 -27.34 -26.50 7.29
C ARG A 397 -28.57 -26.42 8.20
N PRO A 398 -29.77 -26.69 7.68
CA PRO A 398 -30.94 -26.84 8.55
C PRO A 398 -30.65 -27.94 9.57
N GLY A 399 -30.94 -27.65 10.84
CA GLY A 399 -30.77 -28.63 11.92
C GLY A 399 -31.59 -29.89 11.62
N ALA A 400 -30.97 -31.05 11.85
CA ALA A 400 -31.62 -32.35 11.69
C ALA A 400 -32.74 -32.54 12.72
#